data_AF-A0A535KAX7-F1
#
_entry.id   AF-A0A535KAX7-F1
#
_cell.length_a   1.000
_cell.length_b   1.000
_cell.length_c   1.000
_cell.angle_alpha   90.00
_cell.angle_beta   90.00
_cell.angle_gamma   90.00
#
_symmetry.space_group_name_H-M   'P 1'
#
loop_
_entity.id
_entity.type
_entity.pdbx_description
1 polymer ?
#
loop_
_entity_poly.entity_id
_entity_poly.type
_entity_poly.pdbx_seq_one_letter_code
_entity_poly.pdbx_strand_id
1 'polypeptide(L)'
;MVTIALAGFPDIVTPARRRYTEGPALEPAYVWSHKHQITRIAAGRRLRVQLPRPASVHYTFDGWQSHIELDASDTTLGVWIADVPCNRLAAGAEFSWTAHYMTGWEGRNFSLTVE
;
A
#
# COMPACT_ATOMS: atom_id res chain seq x y z
N MET A 1 16.17 44.43 37.94
CA MET A 1 16.58 43.07 37.55
C MET A 1 15.36 42.39 36.98
N VAL A 2 15.25 42.31 35.65
CA VAL A 2 14.08 41.72 34.97
C VAL A 2 14.44 40.27 34.63
N THR A 3 13.77 39.33 35.28
CA THR A 3 13.83 37.91 34.94
C THR A 3 12.95 37.69 33.73
N ILE A 4 13.56 37.46 32.57
CA ILE A 4 12.87 36.98 31.39
C ILE A 4 12.61 35.49 31.61
N ALA A 5 11.37 35.11 31.88
CA ALA A 5 10.96 33.73 31.81
C ALA A 5 11.13 33.28 30.35
N LEU A 6 12.03 32.31 30.11
CA LEU A 6 12.03 31.57 28.84
C LEU A 6 10.74 30.78 28.76
N ALA A 7 9.68 31.40 28.25
CA ALA A 7 8.49 30.71 27.76
C ALA A 7 8.89 29.99 26.45
N GLY A 8 9.64 28.90 26.60
CA GLY A 8 10.08 28.03 25.53
C GLY A 8 9.25 26.76 25.47
N PHE A 9 7.92 26.87 25.49
CA PHE A 9 7.06 25.77 25.09
C PHE A 9 6.67 26.05 23.64
N PRO A 10 7.32 25.43 22.64
CA PRO A 10 6.82 25.54 21.28
C PRO A 10 5.36 25.09 21.29
N ASP A 11 4.51 25.80 20.53
CA ASP A 11 3.15 25.37 20.19
C ASP A 11 3.25 24.01 19.48
N ILE A 12 3.40 22.96 20.28
CA ILE A 12 3.63 21.60 19.83
C ILE A 12 2.50 20.77 20.37
N VAL A 13 1.71 20.26 19.45
CA VAL A 13 0.70 19.27 19.71
C VAL A 13 1.44 17.96 19.97
N THR A 14 1.64 17.61 21.25
CA THR A 14 2.35 16.40 21.69
C THR A 14 1.95 15.12 20.93
N PRO A 15 0.66 14.82 20.65
CA PRO A 15 0.32 13.65 19.86
C PRO A 15 0.78 13.74 18.39
N ALA A 16 0.85 14.94 17.80
CA ALA A 16 1.39 15.13 16.46
C ALA A 16 2.92 14.97 16.44
N ARG A 17 3.64 15.54 17.41
CA ARG A 17 5.10 15.35 17.56
C ARG A 17 5.46 13.89 17.70
N ARG A 18 4.72 13.15 18.53
CA ARG A 18 4.95 11.72 18.72
C ARG A 18 4.76 10.91 17.44
N ARG A 19 3.80 11.32 16.59
CA ARG A 19 3.51 10.64 15.32
C ARG A 19 4.50 10.96 14.22
N TYR A 20 4.95 12.21 14.12
CA TYR A 20 5.74 12.69 12.98
C TYR A 20 7.23 12.90 13.26
N THR A 21 7.64 12.90 14.53
CA THR A 21 9.05 13.15 14.93
C THR A 21 9.65 12.01 15.76
N GLU A 22 8.85 11.35 16.60
CA GLU A 22 9.37 10.35 17.56
C GLU A 22 8.97 8.91 17.21
N GLY A 23 7.99 8.73 16.32
CA GLY A 23 7.53 7.42 15.87
C GLY A 23 8.47 6.81 14.82
N PRO A 24 8.51 5.46 14.69
CA PRO A 24 9.21 4.84 13.57
C PRO A 24 8.62 5.37 12.26
N ALA A 25 9.48 5.65 11.28
CA ALA A 25 9.05 6.06 9.96
C ALA A 25 8.11 4.97 9.40
N LEU A 26 6.83 5.30 9.24
CA LEU A 26 5.89 4.44 8.55
C LEU A 26 6.36 4.37 7.11
N GLU A 27 6.73 3.18 6.63
CA GLU A 27 6.99 2.95 5.21
C GLU A 27 5.65 2.68 4.53
N PRO A 28 5.04 3.67 3.84
CA PRO A 28 3.76 3.46 3.22
C PRO A 28 3.86 2.39 2.13
N ALA A 29 2.77 1.63 1.95
CA ALA A 29 2.64 0.75 0.81
C ALA A 29 2.63 1.57 -0.50
N TYR A 30 3.16 0.98 -1.57
CA TYR A 30 3.00 1.52 -2.91
C TYR A 30 1.55 1.35 -3.32
N VAL A 31 0.94 2.42 -3.83
CA VAL A 31 -0.49 2.44 -4.14
C VAL A 31 -0.68 2.29 -5.64
N TRP A 32 -1.38 1.21 -6.03
CA TRP A 32 -1.80 0.96 -7.39
C TRP A 32 -3.29 1.24 -7.53
N SER A 33 -3.69 1.89 -8.63
CA SER A 33 -5.09 2.04 -9.01
C SER A 33 -5.24 1.94 -10.53
N HIS A 34 -6.46 1.76 -11.05
CA HIS A 34 -6.69 1.79 -12.50
C HIS A 34 -6.19 3.05 -13.19
N LYS A 35 -6.19 4.19 -12.46
CA LYS A 35 -5.68 5.48 -12.94
C LYS A 35 -4.17 5.62 -12.78
N HIS A 36 -3.56 4.85 -11.87
CA HIS A 36 -2.13 4.90 -11.55
C HIS A 36 -1.56 3.47 -11.52
N GLN A 37 -1.26 2.97 -12.72
CA GLN A 37 -0.81 1.59 -12.94
C GLN A 37 0.70 1.50 -12.79
N ILE A 38 1.20 1.64 -11.56
CA ILE A 38 2.62 1.46 -11.29
C ILE A 38 3.07 0.05 -11.69
N THR A 39 4.27 -0.04 -12.27
CA THR A 39 4.87 -1.29 -12.74
C THR A 39 6.14 -1.66 -11.97
N ARG A 40 6.59 -0.79 -11.05
CA ARG A 40 7.81 -0.94 -10.27
C ARG A 40 7.55 -0.58 -8.81
N ILE A 41 8.11 -1.37 -7.90
CA ILE A 41 8.08 -1.11 -6.45
C ILE A 41 9.46 -1.43 -5.85
N ALA A 42 9.87 -0.72 -4.80
CA ALA A 42 11.10 -1.05 -4.11
C ALA A 42 10.98 -2.37 -3.32
N ALA A 43 12.07 -3.14 -3.24
CA ALA A 43 12.15 -4.34 -2.40
C ALA A 43 11.78 -4.06 -0.93
N GLY A 44 11.20 -5.05 -0.26
CA GLY A 44 10.74 -4.91 1.12
C GLY A 44 9.43 -4.13 1.31
N ARG A 45 8.85 -3.59 0.24
CA ARG A 45 7.59 -2.81 0.30
C ARG A 45 6.38 -3.66 -0.08
N ARG A 46 5.21 -3.23 0.42
CA ARG A 46 3.91 -3.83 0.08
C ARG A 46 3.24 -3.06 -1.06
N LEU A 47 2.40 -3.76 -1.80
CA LEU A 47 1.55 -3.17 -2.84
C LEU A 47 0.12 -3.11 -2.31
N ARG A 48 -0.46 -1.91 -2.30
CA ARG A 48 -1.87 -1.70 -2.02
C ARG A 48 -2.61 -1.47 -3.33
N VAL A 49 -3.45 -2.42 -3.69
CA VAL A 49 -4.34 -2.33 -4.85
C VAL A 49 -5.61 -1.61 -4.42
N GLN A 50 -5.93 -0.50 -5.08
CA GLN A 50 -7.18 0.23 -4.90
C GLN A 50 -8.13 -0.09 -6.05
N LEU A 51 -9.32 -0.57 -5.70
CA LEU A 51 -10.37 -0.96 -6.63
C LEU A 51 -11.60 -0.06 -6.42
N PRO A 52 -12.31 0.30 -7.50
CA PRO A 52 -13.50 1.15 -7.41
C PRO A 52 -14.75 0.40 -6.90
N ARG A 53 -14.68 -0.92 -6.75
CA ARG A 53 -15.81 -1.82 -6.44
C ARG A 53 -15.33 -3.01 -5.61
N PRO A 54 -16.23 -3.71 -4.88
CA PRO A 54 -15.89 -4.95 -4.20
C PRO A 54 -15.34 -5.97 -5.20
N ALA A 55 -14.18 -6.54 -4.85
CA ALA A 55 -13.46 -7.48 -5.67
C ALA A 55 -12.41 -8.22 -4.85
N SER A 56 -11.96 -9.35 -5.38
CA SER A 56 -10.86 -10.14 -4.83
C SER A 56 -9.65 -10.00 -5.77
N VAL A 57 -8.48 -9.79 -5.18
CA VAL A 57 -7.21 -9.67 -5.91
C VAL A 57 -6.57 -11.05 -5.96
N HIS A 58 -6.41 -11.58 -7.17
CA HIS A 58 -5.68 -12.81 -7.41
C HIS A 58 -4.26 -12.44 -7.80
N TYR A 59 -3.27 -12.86 -7.03
CA TYR A 59 -1.87 -12.61 -7.35
C TYR A 59 -1.05 -13.89 -7.37
N THR A 60 0.03 -13.86 -8.12
CA THR A 60 0.99 -14.95 -8.28
C THR A 60 2.40 -14.41 -8.26
N PHE A 61 3.30 -15.18 -7.64
CA PHE A 61 4.74 -14.89 -7.62
C PHE A 61 5.54 -15.84 -8.54
N ASP A 62 4.89 -16.84 -9.14
CA ASP A 62 5.53 -17.92 -9.90
C ASP A 62 4.85 -18.10 -11.26
N GLY A 63 4.62 -17.00 -11.98
CA GLY A 63 4.09 -17.04 -13.34
C GLY A 63 2.76 -17.77 -13.53
N TRP A 64 1.83 -17.66 -12.56
CA TRP A 64 0.52 -18.33 -12.52
C TRP A 64 0.54 -19.83 -12.22
N GLN A 65 1.68 -20.42 -11.82
CA GLN A 65 1.71 -21.80 -11.35
C GLN A 65 0.95 -21.98 -10.03
N SER A 66 1.02 -20.99 -9.15
CA SER A 66 0.20 -20.89 -7.93
C SER A 66 -0.40 -19.49 -7.85
N HIS A 67 -1.65 -19.38 -7.42
CA HIS A 67 -2.29 -18.09 -7.18
C HIS A 67 -2.86 -18.05 -5.76
N ILE A 68 -2.85 -16.86 -5.18
CA ILE A 68 -3.45 -16.58 -3.89
C ILE A 68 -4.51 -15.50 -4.13
N GLU A 69 -5.68 -15.72 -3.55
CA GLU A 69 -6.78 -14.76 -3.55
C GLU A 69 -6.76 -13.93 -2.27
N LEU A 70 -6.99 -12.63 -2.42
CA LEU A 70 -7.10 -11.69 -1.32
C LEU A 70 -8.31 -10.80 -1.52
N ASP A 71 -9.31 -10.93 -0.65
CA ASP A 71 -10.48 -10.06 -0.68
C ASP A 71 -10.10 -8.61 -0.39
N ALA A 72 -10.59 -7.69 -1.23
CA ALA A 72 -10.48 -6.28 -0.94
C ALA A 72 -11.39 -5.92 0.23
N SER A 73 -10.87 -5.11 1.15
CA SER A 73 -11.60 -4.55 2.27
C SER A 73 -12.24 -3.22 1.89
N ASP A 74 -13.50 -3.02 2.28
CA ASP A 74 -14.16 -1.73 2.12
C ASP A 74 -13.51 -0.68 3.02
N THR A 75 -13.21 0.49 2.45
CA THR A 75 -12.70 1.62 3.24
C THR A 75 -13.80 2.56 3.70
N THR A 76 -15.07 2.30 3.36
CA THR A 76 -16.25 3.17 3.56
C THR A 76 -16.19 4.51 2.80
N LEU A 77 -15.12 4.74 2.02
CA LEU A 77 -14.88 5.96 1.25
C LEU A 77 -15.16 5.78 -0.25
N GLY A 78 -15.87 4.70 -0.63
CA GLY A 78 -16.15 4.34 -2.02
C GLY A 78 -14.94 3.74 -2.76
N VAL A 79 -13.93 3.27 -2.02
CA VAL A 79 -12.76 2.57 -2.54
C VAL A 79 -12.53 1.30 -1.73
N TRP A 80 -12.18 0.23 -2.43
CA TRP A 80 -11.84 -1.06 -1.86
C TRP A 80 -10.32 -1.25 -1.92
N ILE A 81 -9.72 -1.77 -0.86
CA ILE A 81 -8.27 -1.94 -0.79
C ILE A 81 -7.87 -3.38 -0.51
N ALA A 82 -6.87 -3.87 -1.22
CA ALA A 82 -6.23 -5.16 -0.96
C ALA A 82 -4.72 -4.95 -0.84
N ASP A 83 -4.10 -5.49 0.21
CA ASP A 83 -2.68 -5.31 0.51
C ASP A 83 -1.92 -6.60 0.14
N VAL A 84 -1.29 -6.59 -1.03
CA VAL A 84 -0.53 -7.74 -1.55
C VAL A 84 0.82 -7.81 -0.83
N PRO A 85 1.17 -8.94 -0.19
CA PRO A 85 2.38 -9.08 0.62
C PRO A 85 3.64 -9.34 -0.23
N CYS A 86 3.92 -8.47 -1.19
CA CYS A 86 5.11 -8.52 -2.06
C CYS A 86 6.40 -8.09 -1.35
N ASN A 87 6.33 -7.68 -0.08
CA ASN A 87 7.49 -7.29 0.73
C ASN A 87 8.46 -8.45 1.02
N ARG A 88 8.02 -9.70 0.81
CA ARG A 88 8.85 -10.90 0.96
C ARG A 88 9.62 -11.26 -0.32
N LEU A 89 9.36 -10.56 -1.42
CA LEU A 89 10.04 -10.80 -2.69
C LEU A 89 11.43 -10.15 -2.69
N ALA A 90 12.38 -10.84 -3.33
CA ALA A 90 13.71 -10.30 -3.56
C ALA A 90 13.67 -9.22 -4.65
N ALA A 91 14.66 -8.32 -4.63
CA ALA A 91 14.92 -7.40 -5.73
C ALA A 91 15.10 -8.18 -7.05
N GLY A 92 14.53 -7.67 -8.13
CA GLY A 92 14.47 -8.30 -9.44
C GLY A 92 13.32 -9.31 -9.62
N ALA A 93 12.56 -9.64 -8.58
CA ALA A 93 11.40 -10.52 -8.72
C ALA A 93 10.27 -9.83 -9.49
N GLU A 94 9.60 -10.56 -10.37
CA GLU A 94 8.37 -10.11 -11.01
C GLU A 94 7.18 -10.87 -10.41
N PHE A 95 6.07 -10.17 -10.25
CA PHE A 95 4.81 -10.78 -9.86
C PHE A 95 3.67 -10.25 -10.71
N SER A 96 2.66 -11.09 -10.90
CA SER A 96 1.46 -10.73 -11.64
C SER A 96 0.23 -10.81 -10.76
N TRP A 97 -0.77 -10.00 -11.04
CA TRP A 97 -2.05 -10.07 -10.38
C TRP A 97 -3.19 -9.65 -11.31
N THR A 98 -4.41 -9.99 -10.94
CA THR A 98 -5.65 -9.56 -11.60
C THR A 98 -6.76 -9.35 -10.57
N ALA A 99 -7.79 -8.60 -10.95
CA ALA A 99 -8.97 -8.38 -10.12
C ALA A 99 -10.12 -9.29 -10.59
N HIS A 100 -10.77 -9.92 -9.63
CA HIS A 100 -12.01 -10.65 -9.83
C HIS A 100 -13.15 -9.88 -9.16
N TYR A 101 -14.06 -9.34 -9.98
CA TYR A 101 -15.26 -8.67 -9.50
C TYR A 101 -16.43 -9.65 -9.47
N MET A 102 -17.50 -9.29 -8.76
CA MET A 102 -18.75 -10.06 -8.83
C MET A 102 -19.34 -10.13 -10.25
N THR A 103 -19.06 -9.15 -11.11
CA THR A 103 -19.50 -9.14 -12.51
C THR A 103 -18.59 -9.95 -13.44
N GLY A 104 -17.50 -10.52 -12.92
CA GLY A 104 -16.50 -11.27 -13.66
C GLY A 104 -15.09 -10.71 -13.52
N TRP A 105 -14.17 -11.28 -14.30
CA TRP A 105 -12.75 -10.93 -14.29
C TRP A 105 -12.49 -9.58 -14.96
N GLU A 106 -11.43 -8.87 -14.52
CA GLU A 106 -10.90 -7.67 -15.20
C GLU A 106 -10.49 -7.97 -16.66
N GLY A 107 -10.22 -9.24 -16.98
CA GLY A 107 -9.88 -9.69 -18.34
C GLY A 107 -8.44 -9.39 -18.76
N ARG A 108 -7.62 -8.83 -17.87
CA ARG A 108 -6.19 -8.62 -18.07
C ARG A 108 -5.39 -8.89 -16.79
N ASN A 109 -4.13 -9.23 -16.98
CA ASN A 109 -3.16 -9.39 -15.90
C ASN A 109 -2.27 -8.15 -15.82
N PHE A 110 -1.90 -7.78 -14.60
CA PHE A 110 -0.98 -6.70 -14.31
C PHE A 110 0.30 -7.28 -13.75
N SER A 111 1.44 -6.97 -14.36
CA SER A 111 2.75 -7.37 -13.86
C SER A 111 3.48 -6.20 -13.23
N LEU A 112 4.18 -6.47 -12.13
CA LEU A 112 5.03 -5.52 -11.43
C LEU A 112 6.38 -6.15 -11.14
N THR A 113 7.43 -5.33 -11.25
CA THR A 113 8.80 -5.71 -10.91
C THR A 113 9.19 -5.10 -9.57
N VAL A 114 9.83 -5.91 -8.74
CA VAL A 114 10.46 -5.46 -7.49
C VAL A 114 11.88 -4.99 -7.83
N GLU A 115 12.23 -3.77 -7.45
CA GLU A 115 13.56 -3.17 -7.65
C GLU A 115 14.47 -3.33 -6.43
#